data_AF-A0A9X1RKN3-F1
#
_entry.id   AF-A0A9X1RKN3-F1
#
_cell.length_a   1.000
_cell.length_b   1.000
_cell.length_c   1.000
_cell.angle_alpha   90.00
_cell.angle_beta   90.00
_cell.angle_gamma   90.00
#
_symmetry.space_group_name_H-M   'P 1'
#
loop_
_entity.id
_entity.type
_entity.pdbx_description
1 polymer ?
#
loop_
_entity_poly.entity_id
_entity_poly.type
_entity_poly.pdbx_seq_one_letter_code
_entity_poly.pdbx_strand_id
1 'polypeptide(L)' 'MRNDTAVFDAIRLDADHGEKNWVGQMGTREAIARDRLEIDPASLAYCPHEWINHEGYVDIELVRKYPLLVAL' A
#
# COMPACT_ATOMS: atom_id res chain seq x y z
N MET A 1 13.63 -9.06 -10.47
CA MET A 1 12.76 -8.28 -9.57
C MET A 1 13.50 -8.03 -8.28
N ARG A 2 13.59 -6.76 -7.87
CA ARG A 2 14.09 -6.36 -6.56
C ARG A 2 12.94 -5.70 -5.84
N ASN A 3 12.84 -5.92 -4.53
CA ASN A 3 11.86 -5.22 -3.71
C ASN A 3 12.43 -3.85 -3.37
N ASP A 4 12.34 -2.92 -4.32
CA ASP A 4 12.95 -1.59 -4.25
C ASP A 4 11.93 -0.44 -4.18
N THR A 5 10.63 -0.77 -4.32
CA THR A 5 9.57 0.23 -4.22
C THR A 5 8.90 0.15 -2.85
N ALA A 6 9.01 1.25 -2.10
CA ALA A 6 8.38 1.38 -0.79
C ALA A 6 6.86 1.56 -0.95
N VAL A 7 6.11 0.75 -0.22
CA VAL A 7 4.65 0.80 -0.17
C VAL A 7 4.15 0.76 1.27
N PHE A 8 2.99 1.35 1.48
CA PHE A 8 2.41 1.58 2.81
C PHE A 8 0.96 1.14 2.82
N ASP A 9 0.48 0.70 3.98
CA ASP A 9 -0.93 0.46 4.18
C ASP A 9 -1.69 1.78 4.11
N ALA A 10 -2.66 1.84 3.22
CA ALA A 10 -3.56 2.97 3.13
C ALA A 10 -4.68 2.79 4.15
N ILE A 11 -4.92 3.83 4.94
CA ILE A 11 -5.96 3.85 5.97
C ILE A 11 -6.90 5.04 5.75
N ARG A 12 -8.11 4.91 6.27
CA ARG A 12 -9.08 6.00 6.43
C ARG A 12 -9.28 6.25 7.92
N LEU A 13 -9.18 7.50 8.34
CA LEU A 13 -9.56 7.90 9.68
C LEU A 13 -11.08 8.05 9.74
N ASP A 14 -11.72 7.34 10.66
CA ASP A 14 -13.11 7.63 11.01
C ASP A 14 -13.14 8.97 11.77
N ALA A 15 -13.86 9.95 11.22
CA ALA A 15 -13.96 11.28 11.78
C ALA A 15 -14.69 11.29 13.14
N ASP A 16 -15.57 10.31 13.37
CA ASP A 16 -16.41 10.27 14.57
C ASP A 16 -15.70 9.60 15.76
N HIS A 17 -14.83 8.62 15.50
CA HIS A 17 -14.20 7.80 16.55
C HIS A 17 -12.67 7.86 16.57
N GLY A 18 -12.04 8.49 15.56
CA GLY A 18 -10.58 8.51 15.41
C GLY A 18 -9.98 7.13 15.10
N GLU A 19 -10.82 6.15 14.76
CA GLU A 19 -10.38 4.80 14.43
C GLU A 19 -9.68 4.78 13.06
N LYS A 20 -8.58 4.02 13.00
CA LYS A 20 -7.81 3.79 11.78
C LYS A 20 -8.39 2.55 11.08
N ASN A 21 -9.03 2.76 9.94
CA ASN A 21 -9.58 1.69 9.14
C ASN A 21 -8.70 1.42 7.94
N TRP A 22 -8.13 0.21 7.85
CA TRP A 22 -7.40 -0.21 6.66
C TRP A 22 -8.33 -0.29 5.46
N VAL A 23 -7.92 0.29 4.32
CA VAL A 23 -8.78 0.35 3.12
C VAL A 23 -8.58 -0.83 2.17
N GLY A 24 -7.80 -1.84 2.57
CA GLY A 24 -7.61 -3.06 1.79
C GLY A 24 -6.57 -2.97 0.68
N GLN A 25 -5.74 -1.92 0.68
CA GLN A 25 -4.73 -1.69 -0.35
C GLN A 25 -3.44 -1.10 0.23
N MET A 26 -2.31 -1.49 -0.39
CA MET A 26 -1.00 -0.90 -0.17
C MET A 26 -0.62 -0.05 -1.36
N GLY A 27 -0.01 1.11 -1.12
CA GLY A 27 0.37 2.02 -2.20
C GLY A 27 1.59 2.85 -1.89
N THR A 28 2.08 3.53 -2.93
CA THR A 28 3.10 4.55 -2.79
C THR A 28 2.58 5.72 -1.97
N ARG A 29 3.49 6.49 -1.35
CA ARG A 29 3.12 7.68 -0.57
C ARG A 29 2.36 8.69 -1.43
N GLU A 30 2.77 8.83 -2.67
CA GLU A 30 2.20 9.76 -3.65
C GLU A 30 0.77 9.36 -4.02
N ALA A 31 0.51 8.07 -4.25
CA ALA A 31 -0.83 7.56 -4.56
C ALA A 31 -1.79 7.74 -3.38
N ILE A 32 -1.36 7.36 -2.18
CA ILE A 32 -2.16 7.47 -0.96
C ILE A 32 -2.53 8.94 -0.70
N ALA A 33 -1.57 9.86 -0.83
CA ALA A 33 -1.83 11.29 -0.65
C ALA A 33 -2.77 11.87 -1.73
N ARG A 34 -2.59 11.47 -3.00
CA ARG A 34 -3.47 11.87 -4.12
C ARG A 34 -4.93 11.52 -3.83
N ASP A 35 -5.15 10.34 -3.27
CA ASP A 35 -6.49 9.80 -3.02
C ASP A 35 -7.06 10.24 -1.66
N ARG A 36 -6.37 11.15 -0.96
CA ARG A 36 -6.75 11.70 0.36
C ARG A 36 -6.95 10.60 1.41
N LEU A 37 -6.13 9.56 1.33
CA LEU A 37 -5.99 8.54 2.34
C LEU A 37 -4.79 8.88 3.23
N GLU A 38 -4.74 8.24 4.39
CA GLU A 38 -3.62 8.35 5.31
C GLU A 38 -2.73 7.11 5.19
N ILE A 39 -1.45 7.25 5.53
CA ILE A 39 -0.52 6.13 5.68
C ILE A 39 -0.64 5.60 7.10
N ASP A 40 -0.73 4.29 7.29
CA ASP A 40 -0.49 3.72 8.61
C ASP A 40 0.99 3.97 8.99
N PRO A 41 1.28 4.76 10.05
CA PRO A 41 2.65 5.06 10.45
C PRO A 41 3.45 3.83 10.89
N ALA A 42 2.79 2.71 11.21
CA ALA A 42 3.45 1.45 11.52
C ALA A 42 3.74 0.59 10.28
N SER A 43 3.22 0.97 9.11
CA SER A 43 3.41 0.20 7.88
C SER A 43 4.63 0.66 7.09
N LEU A 44 5.39 -0.29 6.59
CA LEU A 44 6.37 -0.12 5.52
C LEU A 44 6.67 -1.50 4.96
N ALA A 45 6.46 -1.68 3.65
CA ALA A 45 6.88 -2.87 2.95
C ALA A 45 7.58 -2.50 1.65
N TYR A 46 8.23 -3.48 1.04
CA TYR A 46 8.87 -3.31 -0.26
C TYR A 46 8.38 -4.37 -1.24
N CYS A 47 8.05 -3.92 -2.46
CA CYS A 47 7.67 -4.80 -3.56
C CYS A 47 8.47 -4.46 -4.84
N PRO A 48 8.45 -5.35 -5.85
CA PRO A 48 8.95 -5.03 -7.17
C PRO A 48 8.21 -3.84 -7.76
N HIS A 49 8.94 -2.93 -8.42
CA HIS A 49 8.34 -1.79 -9.10
C HIS A 49 7.27 -2.22 -10.12
N GLU A 50 7.48 -3.36 -10.77
CA GLU A 50 6.56 -3.94 -11.75
C GLU A 50 5.20 -4.37 -11.17
N TRP A 51 5.07 -4.37 -9.84
CA TRP A 51 3.81 -4.69 -9.15
C TRP A 51 2.97 -3.46 -8.85
N ILE A 52 3.50 -2.26 -9.11
CA ILE A 52 2.74 -1.02 -8.96
C ILE A 52 1.90 -0.82 -10.21
N ASN A 53 0.58 -0.75 -10.01
CA ASN A 53 -0.36 -0.45 -11.08
C ASN A 53 -0.24 1.02 -11.52
N HIS A 54 -0.94 1.38 -12.60
CA HIS A 54 -0.92 2.75 -13.13
C HIS A 54 -1.42 3.82 -12.15
N GLU A 55 -2.15 3.43 -11.11
CA GLU A 55 -2.65 4.33 -10.06
C GLU A 55 -1.65 4.52 -8.91
N GLY A 56 -0.57 3.73 -8.86
CA GLY A 56 0.45 3.81 -7.80
C GLY A 56 0.19 2.89 -6.60
N TYR A 57 -0.70 1.91 -6.75
CA TYR A 57 -1.02 0.88 -5.76
C TYR A 57 -0.48 -0.49 -6.14
N VAL A 58 -0.25 -1.34 -5.15
CA VAL A 58 0.17 -2.73 -5.38
C VAL A 58 -0.95 -3.51 -6.05
N ASP A 59 -0.63 -4.17 -7.17
CA ASP A 59 -1.52 -5.09 -7.85
C ASP A 59 -1.71 -6.37 -7.01
N ILE A 60 -2.89 -6.51 -6.42
CA ILE A 60 -3.25 -7.64 -5.56
C ILE A 60 -3.21 -8.99 -6.29
N GLU A 61 -3.43 -9.01 -7.60
CA GLU A 61 -3.38 -10.25 -8.39
C GLU A 61 -1.93 -10.75 -8.53
N LEU A 62 -0.96 -9.83 -8.61
CA LEU A 62 0.47 -10.17 -8.58
C LEU A 62 0.91 -10.64 -7.19
N VAL A 63 0.41 -10.03 -6.12
CA VAL A 63 0.66 -10.50 -4.74
C VAL A 63 0.12 -11.92 -4.53
N ARG A 64 -1.12 -12.18 -4.97
CA ARG A 64 -1.74 -13.52 -4.89
C ARG A 64 -0.98 -14.57 -5.68
N LYS A 65 -0.45 -14.20 -6.85
CA LYS A 65 0.32 -15.08 -7.72
C LYS A 65 1.73 -15.36 -7.18
N TYR A 66 2.31 -14.42 -6.44
CA TYR A 66 3.68 -14.48 -5.95
C TYR A 66 3.83 -14.09 -4.47
N PRO A 67 3.16 -14.78 -3.53
CA PRO A 67 3.07 -14.33 -2.13
C PRO A 67 4.42 -14.21 -1.40
N LEU A 68 5.49 -14.85 -1.88
CA LEU A 68 6.83 -14.83 -1.27
C LEU A 68 7.70 -13.63 -1.68
N LEU A 69 7.23 -12.79 -2.60
CA LEU A 69 7.99 -11.63 -3.10
C LEU A 69 7.58 -10.30 -2.43
N VAL A 70 6.64 -10.32 -1.48
CA VAL A 70 6.44 -9.18 -0.58
C VAL A 70 7.40 -9.34 0.60
N ALA A 71 8.31 -8.38 0.79
CA ALA A 71 9.11 -8.29 2.00
C ALA A 71 8.42 -7.32 2.96
N LEU A 72 7.85 -7.87 4.03
CA LEU A 72 7.31 -7.15 5.19
C LEU A 72 8.43 -6.84 6.19
#